data_AF-A0A357I4I4-F1
#
_entry.id   AF-A0A357I4I4-F1
#
_cell.length_a   1.000
_cell.length_b   1.000
_cell.length_c   1.000
_cell.angle_alpha   90.00
_cell.angle_beta   90.00
_cell.angle_gamma   90.00
#
_symmetry.space_group_name_H-M   'P 1'
#
loop_
_entity.id
_entity.type
_entity.pdbx_description
1 polymer ?
#
loop_
_entity_poly.entity_id
_entity_poly.type
_entity_poly.pdbx_seq_one_letter_code
_entity_poly.pdbx_strand_id
1 'polypeptide(L)'
;MVLGFLSNDIGIDLGTANTLIYVSGRGIVLQEPSVVALDLERGATLAVGDEAKLMLGRTPGNIKAVRPLRDGVIADFDAAEQM
;
A
#
# COMPACT_ATOMS: atom_id res chain seq x y z
N MET A 1 3.58 38.32 -3.13
CA MET A 1 2.75 37.12 -3.31
C MET A 1 3.62 35.92 -2.93
N VAL A 2 3.45 35.38 -1.72
CA VAL A 2 4.33 34.33 -1.18
C VAL A 2 3.73 32.97 -1.52
N LEU A 3 4.46 32.20 -2.33
CA LEU A 3 4.09 30.87 -2.82
C LEU A 3 4.39 29.78 -1.76
N GLY A 4 3.94 29.96 -0.51
CA GLY A 4 4.31 29.13 0.64
C GLY A 4 3.35 27.98 0.99
N PHE A 5 2.32 27.71 0.18
CA PHE A 5 1.21 26.81 0.54
C PHE A 5 1.31 25.38 -0.01
N LEU A 6 2.47 24.95 -0.51
CA LEU A 6 2.69 23.57 -0.97
C LEU A 6 3.90 22.97 -0.25
N SER A 7 3.67 22.51 0.98
CA SER A 7 4.61 21.61 1.65
C SER A 7 4.60 20.25 0.93
N ASN A 8 5.78 19.79 0.52
CA ASN A 8 6.00 18.43 0.01
C ASN A 8 6.38 17.45 1.15
N ASP A 9 6.34 17.89 2.41
CA ASP A 9 6.68 17.04 3.54
C ASP A 9 5.58 15.99 3.74
N ILE A 10 5.99 14.73 3.62
CA ILE A 10 5.15 13.54 3.69
C ILE A 10 5.62 12.65 4.85
N GLY A 11 4.68 12.20 5.67
CA GLY A 11 4.88 11.09 6.60
C GLY A 11 4.15 9.85 6.08
N ILE A 12 4.82 8.70 6.08
CA ILE A 12 4.24 7.42 5.68
C ILE A 12 4.30 6.49 6.89
N ASP A 13 3.14 5.97 7.30
CA ASP A 13 3.03 4.89 8.28
C ASP A 13 2.72 3.60 7.52
N LEU A 14 3.71 2.71 7.45
CA LEU A 14 3.62 1.40 6.82
C LEU A 14 3.25 0.36 7.88
N GLY A 15 1.95 0.29 8.23
CA GLY A 15 1.45 -0.66 9.20
C GLY A 15 1.19 -2.05 8.62
N THR A 16 1.25 -3.10 9.45
CA THR A 16 0.83 -4.47 9.06
C THR A 16 -0.63 -4.53 8.60
N ALA A 17 -1.48 -3.68 9.17
CA ALA A 17 -2.90 -3.63 8.86
C ALA A 17 -3.25 -2.66 7.73
N ASN A 18 -2.79 -1.40 7.87
CA ASN A 18 -3.12 -0.27 7.00
C ASN A 18 -1.87 0.59 6.77
N THR A 19 -1.84 1.24 5.60
CA THR A 19 -0.85 2.24 5.23
C THR A 19 -1.51 3.61 5.24
N LEU A 20 -0.86 4.58 5.89
CA LEU A 20 -1.34 5.95 5.97
C LEU A 20 -0.31 6.90 5.36
N ILE A 21 -0.80 7.91 4.64
CA ILE A 21 0.03 9.03 4.16
C ILE A 21 -0.50 10.32 4.78
N TYR A 22 0.37 11.02 5.49
CA TYR A 22 0.14 12.35 6.02
C TYR A 22 0.91 13.38 5.19
N VAL A 23 0.27 14.49 4.83
CA VAL A 23 0.91 15.64 4.19
C VAL A 23 0.83 16.83 5.13
N SER A 24 1.97 17.46 5.41
CA SER A 24 2.02 18.63 6.29
C SER A 24 1.10 19.75 5.78
N GLY A 25 0.27 20.26 6.69
CA GLY A 25 -0.76 21.25 6.39
C GLY A 25 -2.03 20.70 5.73
N ARG A 26 -2.10 19.41 5.35
CA ARG A 26 -3.32 18.77 4.81
C ARG A 26 -3.90 17.69 5.71
N GLY A 27 -3.09 17.06 6.56
CA GLY A 27 -3.54 15.93 7.37
C GLY A 27 -3.31 14.59 6.68
N ILE A 28 -4.07 13.58 7.09
CA ILE A 28 -4.05 12.25 6.45
C ILE A 28 -4.75 12.37 5.10
N VAL A 29 -4.03 12.08 4.01
CA VAL A 29 -4.52 12.15 2.64
C VAL A 29 -4.77 10.77 2.02
N LEU A 30 -4.22 9.70 2.63
CA LEU A 30 -4.47 8.32 2.25
C LEU A 30 -4.54 7.45 3.50
N GLN A 31 -5.48 6.52 3.51
CA GLN A 31 -5.59 5.46 4.52
C GLN A 31 -6.18 4.21 3.84
N GLU A 32 -5.31 3.28 3.45
CA GLU A 32 -5.68 2.06 2.73
C GLU A 32 -5.21 0.82 3.50
N PRO A 33 -5.87 -0.33 3.37
CA PRO A 33 -5.30 -1.60 3.84
C PRO A 33 -3.92 -1.87 3.24
N SER A 34 -2.99 -2.39 4.05
CA SER A 34 -1.66 -2.81 3.58
C SER A 34 -1.74 -4.16 2.87
N VAL A 35 -2.38 -4.17 1.70
CA VAL A 35 -2.60 -5.36 0.88
C VAL A 35 -2.30 -5.01 -0.57
N VAL A 36 -1.60 -5.91 -1.26
CA VAL A 36 -1.34 -5.84 -2.70
C VAL A 36 -1.81 -7.14 -3.36
N ALA A 37 -2.36 -7.03 -4.56
CA ALA A 37 -2.69 -8.15 -5.43
C ALA A 37 -1.79 -8.11 -6.66
N LEU A 38 -1.04 -9.19 -6.88
CA LEU A 38 -0.05 -9.32 -7.94
C LEU A 38 -0.47 -10.41 -8.94
N ASP A 39 -0.31 -10.12 -10.23
CA ASP A 39 -0.30 -11.13 -11.29
C ASP A 39 1.09 -11.78 -11.32
N LEU A 40 1.15 -13.09 -11.02
CA LEU A 40 2.40 -13.83 -10.91
C LEU A 40 3.04 -14.15 -12.26
N GLU A 41 2.26 -14.18 -13.34
CA GLU A 41 2.80 -14.44 -14.68
C GLU A 41 3.44 -13.18 -15.26
N ARG A 42 2.83 -12.02 -14.99
CA ARG A 42 3.31 -10.71 -15.47
C ARG A 42 4.26 -10.02 -14.51
N GLY A 43 4.30 -10.44 -13.25
CA GLY A 43 5.03 -9.73 -12.19
C GLY A 43 4.52 -8.31 -11.97
N ALA A 44 3.22 -8.09 -12.15
CA ALA A 44 2.62 -6.75 -12.16
C ALA A 44 1.52 -6.62 -11.10
N THR A 45 1.40 -5.42 -10.53
CA THR A 45 0.33 -5.08 -9.59
C THR A 45 -1.01 -4.97 -10.30
N LEU A 46 -2.00 -5.70 -9.81
CA LEU A 46 -3.39 -5.63 -10.25
C LEU A 46 -4.19 -4.63 -9.43
N ALA A 47 -3.96 -4.61 -8.12
CA ALA A 47 -4.65 -3.74 -7.18
C ALA A 47 -3.83 -3.56 -5.90
N VAL A 48 -4.09 -2.45 -5.20
CA VAL A 48 -3.59 -2.15 -3.85
C VAL A 48 -4.76 -1.73 -2.96
N GLY A 49 -4.60 -1.76 -1.63
CA GLY A 49 -5.59 -1.21 -0.72
C GLY A 49 -6.87 -2.06 -0.62
N ASP A 50 -8.02 -1.40 -0.58
CA ASP A 50 -9.32 -2.05 -0.41
C ASP A 50 -9.64 -3.07 -1.51
N GLU A 51 -9.32 -2.77 -2.76
CA GLU A 51 -9.55 -3.68 -3.89
C GLU A 51 -8.72 -4.96 -3.74
N ALA A 52 -7.45 -4.85 -3.38
CA ALA A 52 -6.58 -6.00 -3.12
C ALA A 52 -7.04 -6.79 -1.89
N LYS A 53 -7.51 -6.11 -0.85
CA LYS A 53 -8.05 -6.75 0.36
C LYS A 53 -9.26 -7.64 0.07
N LEU A 54 -10.14 -7.22 -0.86
CA LEU A 54 -11.28 -8.05 -1.29
C LEU A 54 -10.86 -9.36 -1.97
N MET A 55 -9.63 -9.42 -2.49
CA MET A 55 -9.07 -10.59 -3.16
C MET A 55 -8.42 -11.59 -2.19
N LEU A 56 -8.15 -11.22 -0.93
CA LEU A 56 -7.51 -12.12 0.04
C LEU A 56 -8.25 -13.44 0.21
N GLY A 57 -7.57 -14.54 -0.09
CA GLY A 57 -8.12 -15.90 -0.03
C GLY A 57 -9.18 -16.20 -1.10
N ARG A 58 -9.32 -15.35 -2.12
CA ARG A 58 -10.35 -15.45 -3.18
C ARG A 58 -9.77 -15.37 -4.59
N THR A 59 -8.46 -15.50 -4.74
CA THR A 59 -7.77 -15.40 -6.03
C THR A 59 -7.64 -16.76 -6.74
N PRO A 60 -7.61 -16.80 -8.08
CA PRO A 60 -7.12 -17.94 -8.82
C PRO A 60 -5.60 -18.11 -8.63
N GLY A 61 -5.05 -19.26 -9.02
CA GLY A 61 -3.65 -19.62 -8.72
C GLY A 61 -2.57 -18.70 -9.31
N ASN A 62 -2.87 -17.96 -10.37
CA ASN A 62 -1.96 -17.00 -10.99
C ASN A 62 -2.00 -15.61 -10.35
N ILE A 63 -2.88 -15.37 -9.37
CA ILE A 63 -2.97 -14.09 -8.65
C ILE A 63 -2.65 -14.30 -7.17
N LYS A 64 -1.74 -13.49 -6.64
CA LYS A 64 -1.32 -13.50 -5.24
C LYS A 64 -1.78 -12.22 -4.55
N ALA A 65 -2.78 -12.32 -3.68
CA ALA A 65 -3.14 -11.23 -2.76
C ALA A 65 -2.44 -11.45 -1.41
N VAL A 66 -1.64 -10.48 -0.95
CA VAL A 66 -0.82 -10.59 0.27
C VAL A 66 -0.73 -9.29 1.05
N ARG A 67 -0.44 -9.44 2.35
CA ARG A 67 0.07 -8.36 3.20
C ARG A 67 1.60 -8.40 3.14
N PRO A 68 2.27 -7.36 2.62
CA PRO A 68 3.73 -7.35 2.51
C PRO A 68 4.42 -7.20 3.88
N LEU A 69 3.70 -6.61 4.84
CA LEU A 69 4.15 -6.40 6.21
C LEU A 69 3.42 -7.34 7.14
N ARG A 70 4.15 -7.99 8.06
CA ARG A 70 3.59 -8.89 9.06
C ARG A 70 4.39 -8.81 10.36
N ASP A 71 3.70 -8.73 11.49
CA ASP A 71 4.30 -8.72 12.84
C ASP A 71 5.44 -7.67 12.97
N GLY A 72 5.28 -6.52 12.31
CA GLY A 72 6.25 -5.41 12.33
C GLY A 72 7.48 -5.59 11.41
N VAL A 73 7.54 -6.62 10.58
CA VAL A 73 8.62 -6.84 9.62
C VAL A 73 8.12 -6.86 8.17
N ILE A 74 9.02 -6.59 7.23
CA ILE A 74 8.79 -6.83 5.81
C ILE A 74 8.89 -8.34 5.58
N ALA A 75 7.75 -8.98 5.29
CA ALA A 75 7.66 -10.40 5.03
C ALA A 75 7.82 -10.76 3.55
N ASP A 76 7.57 -9.79 2.66
CA ASP A 76 7.68 -9.94 1.21
C ASP A 76 8.16 -8.60 0.62
N PHE A 77 9.41 -8.55 0.16
CA PHE A 77 10.06 -7.31 -0.32
C PHE A 77 9.48 -6.85 -1.66
N ASP A 78 9.25 -7.77 -2.60
CA ASP A 78 8.70 -7.45 -3.92
C ASP A 78 7.29 -6.88 -3.76
N ALA A 79 6.48 -7.49 -2.91
CA ALA A 79 5.13 -6.98 -2.61
C ALA A 79 5.16 -5.64 -1.87
N ALA A 80 6.16 -5.38 -1.01
CA ALA A 80 6.30 -4.12 -0.29
C ALA A 80 6.70 -2.96 -1.22
N GLU A 81 7.56 -3.21 -2.22
CA GLU A 81 7.98 -2.21 -3.21
C GLU A 81 6.84 -1.84 -4.18
N GLN A 82 5.94 -2.80 -4.45
CA GLN A 82 4.82 -2.63 -5.37
C GLN A 82 3.59 -1.95 -4.75
N MET A 83 3.66 -1.58 -3.47
CA MET A 83 2.60 -0.91 -2.71
C MET A 83 2.87 0.59 -2.63
#